data_AF-A0AAU2UAT1-F1
#
_entry.id   AF-A0AAU2UAT1-F1
#
_cell.length_a   1.000
_cell.length_b   1.000
_cell.length_c   1.000
_cell.angle_alpha   90.00
_cell.angle_beta   90.00
_cell.angle_gamma   90.00
#
_symmetry.space_group_name_H-M   'P 1'
#
loop_
_entity.id
_entity.type
_entity.pdbx_description
1 polymer ?
#
loop_
_entity_poly.entity_id
_entity_poly.type
_entity_poly.pdbx_seq_one_letter_code
_entity_poly.pdbx_strand_id
1 'polypeptide(L)'
;MTDHLPHDPYITAVIDALAAAGLEPDNYWTSDAEIDPYATGDDAGCTTMLSAVIGWDDTAIDEDDEAGQDGLFLFWDHPAEQWQWARPRPEGGNTEPEFLPKLGRYSDPNAVVDTARALLADEPLPEGYAPYWHPADTVRTAVTAWAATTP
;
A
#
# COMPACT_ATOMS: atom_id res chain seq x y z
N MET A 1 0.15 -21.89 11.47
CA MET A 1 0.86 -20.70 11.97
C MET A 1 0.94 -19.78 10.79
N THR A 2 0.21 -18.67 10.80
CA THR A 2 0.47 -17.59 9.86
C THR A 2 1.78 -16.98 10.34
N ASP A 3 2.88 -17.33 9.67
CA ASP A 3 4.16 -16.70 9.96
C ASP A 3 4.00 -15.22 9.63
N HIS A 4 4.24 -14.35 10.62
CA HIS A 4 4.22 -12.92 10.42
C HIS A 4 5.25 -12.55 9.35
N LEU A 5 4.80 -11.85 8.31
CA LEU A 5 5.67 -11.37 7.25
C LEU A 5 6.52 -10.21 7.79
N PRO A 6 7.75 -10.02 7.29
CA PRO A 6 8.69 -9.05 7.85
C PRO A 6 8.19 -7.60 7.79
N HIS A 7 7.29 -7.26 6.86
CA HIS A 7 6.67 -5.94 6.73
C HIS A 7 5.38 -5.76 7.54
N ASP A 8 4.81 -6.84 8.10
CA ASP A 8 3.57 -6.78 8.90
C ASP A 8 3.59 -5.69 10.00
N PRO A 9 4.69 -5.47 10.76
CA PRO A 9 4.70 -4.44 11.78
C PRO A 9 4.50 -3.02 11.24
N TYR A 10 5.01 -2.74 10.02
CA TYR A 10 4.79 -1.44 9.38
C TYR A 10 3.36 -1.30 8.89
N ILE A 11 2.84 -2.33 8.21
CA ILE A 11 1.46 -2.31 7.70
C ILE A 11 0.46 -2.18 8.86
N THR A 12 0.70 -2.89 9.97
CA THR A 12 -0.11 -2.75 11.20
C THR A 12 -0.12 -1.30 11.70
N ALA A 13 1.05 -0.64 11.75
CA ALA A 13 1.12 0.75 12.19
C ALA A 13 0.38 1.72 11.26
N VAL A 14 0.34 1.43 9.95
CA VAL A 14 -0.45 2.18 8.97
C VAL A 14 -1.94 1.98 9.20
N ILE A 15 -2.40 0.74 9.36
CA ILE A 15 -3.81 0.43 9.63
C ILE A 15 -4.27 1.06 10.95
N ASP A 16 -3.47 0.97 12.01
CA ASP A 16 -3.77 1.60 13.30
C ASP A 16 -3.91 3.14 13.17
N ALA A 17 -3.05 3.77 12.38
CA ALA A 17 -3.11 5.21 12.14
C ALA A 17 -4.36 5.61 11.31
N LEU A 18 -4.72 4.82 10.29
CA LEU A 18 -5.93 5.02 9.49
C LEU A 18 -7.20 4.88 10.35
N ALA A 19 -7.28 3.84 11.17
CA ALA A 19 -8.39 3.63 12.10
C ALA A 19 -8.50 4.77 13.12
N ALA A 20 -7.38 5.19 13.73
CA ALA A 20 -7.35 6.31 14.68
C ALA A 20 -7.80 7.65 14.05
N ALA A 21 -7.63 7.79 12.74
CA ALA A 21 -8.05 8.95 11.96
C ALA A 21 -9.49 8.85 11.42
N GLY A 22 -10.20 7.75 11.69
CA GLY A 22 -11.56 7.49 11.21
C GLY A 22 -11.65 7.11 9.72
N LEU A 23 -10.54 6.65 9.13
CA LEU A 23 -10.46 6.19 7.73
C LEU A 23 -10.32 4.66 7.71
N GLU A 24 -11.26 3.94 8.32
CA GLU A 24 -11.19 2.48 8.42
C GLU A 24 -11.26 1.87 7.00
N PRO A 25 -10.23 1.10 6.58
CA PRO A 25 -10.30 0.35 5.32
C PRO A 25 -11.31 -0.79 5.42
N ASP A 26 -12.03 -1.07 4.34
CA ASP A 26 -12.95 -2.21 4.27
C ASP A 26 -12.19 -3.55 4.26
N ASN A 27 -11.00 -3.55 3.67
CA ASN A 27 -10.16 -4.74 3.62
C ASN A 27 -8.67 -4.39 3.53
N TYR A 28 -7.82 -5.26 4.07
CA TYR A 28 -6.37 -5.19 3.90
C TYR A 28 -5.74 -6.56 4.05
N TRP A 29 -4.62 -6.78 3.35
CA TRP A 29 -3.83 -8.01 3.48
C TRP A 29 -2.36 -7.78 3.14
N THR A 30 -1.51 -8.68 3.63
CA THR A 30 -0.10 -8.77 3.28
C THR A 30 0.17 -10.10 2.57
N SER A 31 1.16 -10.12 1.67
CA SER A 31 1.54 -11.31 0.90
C SER A 31 3.04 -11.31 0.64
N ASP A 32 3.60 -12.51 0.49
CA ASP A 32 4.96 -12.77 0.00
C ASP A 32 4.95 -13.68 -1.25
N ALA A 33 3.77 -13.90 -1.84
CA ALA A 33 3.53 -14.87 -2.89
C ALA A 33 3.41 -14.24 -4.29
N GLU A 34 3.32 -12.91 -4.38
CA GLU A 34 3.21 -12.21 -5.65
C GLU A 34 4.55 -12.28 -6.40
N ILE A 35 4.51 -12.53 -7.71
CA ILE A 35 5.70 -12.50 -8.55
C ILE A 35 6.24 -11.07 -8.58
N ASP A 36 7.54 -10.90 -8.37
CA ASP A 36 8.20 -9.60 -8.40
C ASP A 36 8.24 -9.06 -9.84
N PRO A 37 7.47 -8.00 -10.17
CA PRO A 37 7.48 -7.40 -11.50
C PRO A 37 8.73 -6.53 -11.73
N TYR A 38 9.50 -6.24 -10.69
CA TYR A 38 10.71 -5.41 -10.74
C TYR A 38 11.99 -6.25 -10.93
N ALA A 39 11.90 -7.58 -10.84
CA ALA A 39 13.02 -8.47 -11.09
C ALA A 39 13.46 -8.42 -12.56
N THR A 40 14.75 -8.15 -12.78
CA THR A 40 15.34 -8.01 -14.14
C THR A 40 16.51 -8.98 -14.40
N GLY A 41 16.81 -9.86 -13.44
CA GLY A 41 17.89 -10.85 -13.53
C GLY A 41 17.49 -12.15 -14.22
N ASP A 42 18.38 -13.14 -14.17
CA ASP A 42 18.18 -14.46 -14.81
C ASP A 42 16.97 -15.22 -14.23
N ASP A 43 16.59 -14.91 -12.99
CA ASP A 43 15.45 -15.50 -12.28
C ASP A 43 14.17 -14.64 -12.37
N ALA A 44 14.14 -13.61 -13.24
CA ALA A 44 12.96 -12.76 -13.42
C ALA A 44 11.71 -13.59 -13.78
N GLY A 45 10.61 -13.31 -13.07
CA GLY A 45 9.37 -14.09 -13.17
C GLY A 45 9.33 -15.37 -12.34
N CYS A 46 10.40 -15.68 -11.61
CA CYS A 46 10.47 -16.79 -10.64
C CYS A 46 10.67 -16.32 -9.19
N THR A 47 11.04 -15.06 -8.99
CA THR A 47 11.20 -14.44 -7.67
C THR A 47 9.87 -13.87 -7.18
N THR A 48 9.63 -13.89 -5.87
CA THR A 48 8.45 -13.27 -5.25
C THR A 48 8.79 -11.97 -4.54
N MET A 49 7.77 -11.14 -4.32
CA MET A 49 7.86 -9.86 -3.61
C MET A 49 7.01 -9.86 -2.35
N LEU A 50 7.37 -8.99 -1.41
CA LEU A 50 6.47 -8.63 -0.32
C LEU A 50 5.53 -7.54 -0.79
N SER A 51 4.25 -7.73 -0.57
CA SER A 51 3.21 -6.76 -0.89
C SER A 51 2.24 -6.58 0.25
N ALA A 52 1.60 -5.41 0.29
CA ALA A 52 0.44 -5.14 1.10
C ALA A 52 -0.55 -4.30 0.30
N VAL A 53 -1.83 -4.64 0.44
CA VAL A 53 -2.93 -3.92 -0.18
C VAL A 53 -3.88 -3.46 0.90
N ILE A 54 -4.29 -2.20 0.80
CA ILE A 54 -5.27 -1.56 1.68
C ILE A 54 -6.38 -1.01 0.78
N GLY A 55 -7.62 -1.46 1.00
CA GLY A 55 -8.75 -1.16 0.13
C GLY A 55 -9.91 -0.47 0.86
N TRP A 56 -10.48 0.52 0.20
CA TRP A 56 -11.81 1.08 0.47
C TRP A 56 -12.69 0.71 -0.73
N ASP A 57 -13.67 -0.14 -0.49
CA ASP A 57 -14.60 -0.60 -1.52
C ASP A 57 -15.90 0.17 -1.36
N ASP A 58 -16.19 1.08 -2.30
CA ASP A 58 -17.50 1.70 -2.35
C ASP A 58 -18.51 0.72 -2.95
N THR A 59 -18.88 -0.29 -2.16
CA THR A 59 -20.03 -1.15 -2.47
C THR A 59 -21.35 -0.47 -2.15
N ALA A 60 -21.34 0.75 -1.60
CA ALA A 60 -22.51 1.59 -1.62
C ALA A 60 -22.62 2.22 -3.01
N ILE A 61 -23.10 1.42 -3.97
CA ILE A 61 -23.98 1.97 -5.01
C ILE A 61 -25.21 2.48 -4.24
N ASP A 62 -25.07 3.63 -3.58
CA ASP A 62 -26.22 4.43 -3.19
C ASP A 62 -26.78 4.92 -4.53
N GLU A 63 -28.02 4.56 -4.83
CA GLU A 63 -28.66 4.95 -6.10
C GLU A 63 -28.76 6.49 -6.24
N ASP A 64 -28.47 7.22 -5.15
CA ASP A 64 -28.42 8.68 -5.03
C ASP A 64 -26.98 9.25 -4.97
N ASP A 65 -25.91 8.44 -5.01
CA ASP A 65 -24.54 8.97 -5.04
C ASP A 65 -24.16 9.45 -6.45
N GLU A 66 -24.53 10.71 -6.73
CA GLU A 66 -24.15 11.43 -7.95
C GLU A 66 -22.61 11.66 -8.06
N ALA A 67 -21.81 11.35 -7.03
CA ALA A 67 -20.36 11.56 -7.04
C ALA A 67 -19.58 10.42 -7.72
N GLY A 68 -20.08 9.18 -7.71
CA GLY A 68 -19.51 8.06 -8.45
C GLY A 68 -18.03 7.82 -8.14
N GLN A 69 -17.65 7.83 -6.85
CA GLN A 69 -16.26 7.58 -6.48
C GLN A 69 -15.96 6.08 -6.56
N ASP A 70 -15.40 5.64 -7.70
CA ASP A 70 -14.74 4.34 -7.78
C ASP A 70 -13.76 4.23 -6.58
N GLY A 71 -13.84 3.15 -5.79
CA GLY A 71 -13.11 2.98 -4.52
C GLY A 71 -11.59 3.21 -4.58
N LEU A 72 -10.87 2.96 -3.49
CA LEU A 72 -9.44 3.25 -3.40
C LEU A 72 -8.64 2.02 -2.99
N PHE A 73 -7.56 1.73 -3.73
CA PHE A 73 -6.52 0.81 -3.29
C PHE A 73 -5.20 1.55 -3.09
N LEU A 74 -4.57 1.31 -1.94
CA LEU A 74 -3.17 1.65 -1.67
C LEU A 74 -2.32 0.39 -1.68
N PHE A 75 -1.16 0.49 -2.31
CA PHE A 75 -0.21 -0.60 -2.46
C PHE A 75 1.12 -0.23 -1.82
N TRP A 76 1.63 -1.16 -1.03
CA TRP A 76 2.99 -1.17 -0.54
C TRP A 76 3.69 -2.40 -1.08
N ASP A 77 4.72 -2.21 -1.90
CA ASP A 77 5.48 -3.33 -2.47
C ASP A 77 6.97 -3.20 -2.15
N HIS A 78 7.63 -4.34 -1.99
CA HIS A 78 9.09 -4.44 -1.96
C HIS A 78 9.53 -5.36 -3.10
N PRO A 79 10.27 -4.86 -4.12
CA PRO A 79 11.25 -3.78 -4.01
C PRO A 79 10.83 -2.38 -4.47
N ALA A 80 9.54 -2.06 -4.66
CA ALA A 80 9.13 -0.68 -4.98
C ALA A 80 9.56 0.31 -3.90
N GLU A 81 10.16 1.46 -4.25
CA GLU A 81 10.67 2.43 -3.25
C GLU A 81 9.61 3.37 -2.70
N GLN A 82 8.42 3.37 -3.29
CA GLN A 82 7.34 4.30 -3.01
C GLN A 82 6.02 3.55 -2.91
N TRP A 83 5.10 4.12 -2.13
CA TRP A 83 3.72 3.68 -2.15
C TRP A 83 3.09 3.95 -3.52
N GLN A 84 2.10 3.15 -3.87
CA GLN A 84 1.31 3.32 -5.07
C GLN A 84 -0.17 3.36 -4.72
N TRP A 85 -0.99 3.87 -5.64
CA TRP A 85 -2.44 3.84 -5.52
C TRP A 85 -3.11 3.52 -6.84
N ALA A 86 -4.32 2.99 -6.79
CA ALA A 86 -5.17 2.79 -7.96
C ALA A 86 -6.64 2.92 -7.57
N ARG A 87 -7.49 3.17 -8.56
CA ARG A 87 -8.94 3.00 -8.43
C ARG A 87 -9.39 1.74 -9.16
N PRO A 88 -10.45 1.05 -8.70
CA PRO A 88 -11.07 0.01 -9.48
C PRO A 88 -11.62 0.61 -10.79
N ARG A 89 -11.62 -0.18 -11.85
CA ARG A 89 -12.25 0.19 -13.13
C ARG A 89 -13.71 -0.23 -13.10
N PRO A 90 -14.62 0.55 -13.72
CA PRO A 90 -16.03 0.17 -13.86
C PRO A 90 -16.25 -1.16 -14.59
N GLU A 91 -15.33 -1.54 -15.49
CA GLU A 91 -15.40 -2.77 -16.29
C GLU A 91 -14.82 -4.01 -15.59
N GLY A 92 -14.37 -3.86 -14.34
CA GLY A 92 -13.67 -4.88 -13.57
C GLY A 92 -12.15 -4.79 -13.70
N GLY A 93 -11.44 -5.04 -12.60
CA GLY A 93 -9.99 -4.89 -12.46
C GLY A 93 -9.57 -3.51 -11.97
N ASN A 94 -8.28 -3.31 -11.71
CA ASN A 94 -7.74 -2.03 -11.23
C ASN A 94 -7.15 -1.20 -12.37
N THR A 95 -7.11 0.13 -12.22
CA THR A 95 -6.21 0.96 -13.04
C THR A 95 -4.76 0.57 -12.79
N GLU A 96 -3.88 0.91 -13.74
CA GLU A 96 -2.45 0.72 -13.51
C GLU A 96 -2.07 1.57 -12.28
N PRO A 97 -1.43 0.98 -11.25
CA PRO A 97 -1.08 1.73 -10.05
C PRO A 97 -0.15 2.90 -10.36
N GLU A 98 -0.43 4.03 -9.75
CA GLU A 98 0.37 5.25 -9.85
C GLU A 98 1.22 5.42 -8.59
N PHE A 99 2.49 5.80 -8.75
CA PHE A 99 3.36 6.09 -7.61
C PHE A 99 2.90 7.34 -6.87
N LEU A 100 3.07 7.33 -5.55
CA LEU A 100 2.83 8.45 -4.65
C LEU A 100 4.18 9.06 -4.24
N PRO A 101 4.70 10.10 -4.94
CA PRO A 101 6.09 10.51 -4.80
C PRO A 101 6.47 11.02 -3.41
N LYS A 102 5.47 11.53 -2.67
CA LYS A 102 5.64 11.96 -1.27
C LYS A 102 5.88 10.81 -0.31
N LEU A 103 5.30 9.64 -0.60
CA LEU A 103 5.31 8.49 0.27
C LEU A 103 6.40 7.52 -0.18
N GLY A 104 7.56 7.63 0.45
CA GLY A 104 8.57 6.57 0.38
C GLY A 104 8.09 5.30 1.10
N ARG A 105 8.75 4.18 0.82
CA ARG A 105 8.38 2.84 1.32
C ARG A 105 8.09 2.82 2.83
N TYR A 106 8.86 3.51 3.64
CA TYR A 106 8.69 3.54 5.10
C TYR A 106 8.30 4.94 5.60
N SER A 107 7.48 5.66 4.85
CA SER A 107 6.93 6.94 5.29
C SER A 107 6.09 6.79 6.56
N ASP A 108 6.07 7.85 7.37
CA ASP A 108 5.30 7.91 8.60
C ASP A 108 3.82 7.54 8.34
N PRO A 109 3.21 6.65 9.16
CA PRO A 109 1.82 6.27 9.02
C PRO A 109 0.85 7.45 8.92
N ASN A 110 1.10 8.57 9.61
CA ASN A 110 0.22 9.74 9.50
C ASN A 110 0.31 10.42 8.13
N ALA A 111 1.45 10.34 7.44
CA ALA A 111 1.54 10.83 6.08
C ALA A 111 0.74 9.95 5.11
N VAL A 112 0.69 8.63 5.35
CA VAL A 112 -0.20 7.71 4.61
C VAL A 112 -1.66 8.09 4.84
N VAL A 113 -2.04 8.38 6.10
CA VAL A 113 -3.38 8.88 6.45
C VAL A 113 -3.74 10.16 5.68
N ASP A 114 -2.85 11.14 5.65
CA ASP A 114 -3.10 12.41 4.94
C ASP A 114 -3.28 12.21 3.43
N THR A 115 -2.47 11.33 2.83
CA THR A 115 -2.61 10.96 1.42
C THR A 115 -3.90 10.19 1.15
N ALA A 116 -4.25 9.19 1.99
CA ALA A 116 -5.49 8.44 1.87
C ALA A 116 -6.71 9.36 1.95
N ARG A 117 -6.71 10.30 2.92
CA ARG A 117 -7.77 11.30 3.06
C ARG A 117 -7.93 12.15 1.80
N ALA A 118 -6.82 12.65 1.24
CA ALA A 118 -6.87 13.46 0.03
C ALA A 118 -7.38 12.65 -1.18
N LEU A 119 -6.94 11.40 -1.33
CA LEU A 119 -7.39 10.52 -2.42
C LEU A 119 -8.87 10.16 -2.33
N LEU A 120 -9.37 9.86 -1.12
CA LEU A 120 -10.79 9.58 -0.89
C LEU A 120 -11.66 10.83 -1.13
N ALA A 121 -11.13 12.03 -0.85
CA ALA A 121 -11.85 13.28 -1.05
C ALA A 121 -11.70 13.89 -2.46
N ASP A 122 -11.01 13.22 -3.39
CA ASP A 122 -10.62 13.79 -4.70
C ASP A 122 -9.87 15.14 -4.59
N GLU A 123 -9.14 15.33 -3.50
CA GLU A 123 -8.38 16.55 -3.23
C GLU A 123 -6.95 16.48 -3.79
N PRO A 124 -6.30 17.63 -4.03
CA PRO A 124 -4.90 17.67 -4.42
C PRO A 124 -4.00 16.92 -3.43
N LEU A 125 -3.15 16.05 -3.98
CA LEU A 125 -2.23 15.26 -3.17
C LEU A 125 -1.26 16.16 -2.39
N PRO A 126 -0.96 15.83 -1.12
CA PRO A 126 0.01 16.58 -0.36
C PRO A 126 1.40 16.57 -1.04
N GLU A 127 2.04 17.74 -1.15
CA GLU A 127 3.37 17.87 -1.75
C GLU A 127 4.52 17.58 -0.77
N GLY A 128 5.74 17.46 -1.32
CA GLY A 128 6.99 17.28 -0.57
C GLY A 128 7.31 15.82 -0.27
N TYR A 129 8.17 15.59 0.73
CA TYR A 129 8.53 14.25 1.20
C TYR A 129 7.99 14.02 2.61
N ALA A 130 7.33 12.89 2.80
CA ALA A 130 6.85 12.51 4.12
C ALA A 130 8.03 12.17 5.06
N PRO A 131 7.89 12.44 6.36
CA PRO A 131 8.85 11.96 7.36
C PRO A 131 9.00 10.44 7.29
N TYR A 132 10.16 9.96 7.70
CA TYR A 132 10.42 8.53 7.85
C TYR A 132 9.82 8.02 9.16
N TRP A 133 9.18 6.85 9.11
CA TRP A 133 8.68 6.19 10.31
C TRP A 133 9.84 5.71 11.18
N HIS A 134 10.06 6.33 12.33
CA HIS A 134 11.24 6.05 13.17
C HIS A 134 11.49 4.56 13.50
N PRO A 135 10.46 3.72 13.79
CA PRO A 135 10.66 2.28 14.01
C PRO A 135 11.04 1.46 12.77
N ALA A 136 10.99 2.04 11.58
CA ALA A 136 11.17 1.31 10.31
C ALA A 136 12.52 0.63 10.16
N ASP A 137 13.56 1.02 10.90
CA ASP A 137 14.87 0.37 10.79
C ASP A 137 14.80 -1.14 11.11
N THR A 138 13.99 -1.52 12.11
CA THR A 138 13.83 -2.94 12.47
C THR A 138 13.12 -3.70 11.35
N VAL A 139 12.04 -3.12 10.82
CA VAL A 139 11.28 -3.69 9.70
C VAL A 139 12.14 -3.78 8.45
N ARG A 140 12.87 -2.72 8.12
CA ARG A 140 13.78 -2.70 6.97
C ARG A 140 14.83 -3.79 7.07
N THR A 141 15.44 -3.97 8.24
CA THR A 141 16.41 -5.06 8.46
C THR A 141 15.77 -6.43 8.25
N ALA A 142 14.55 -6.65 8.75
CA ALA A 142 13.83 -7.90 8.54
C ALA A 142 13.48 -8.15 7.07
N VAL A 143 13.01 -7.12 6.35
CA VAL A 143 12.70 -7.18 4.92
C VAL A 143 13.96 -7.46 4.09
N THR A 144 15.08 -6.79 4.40
CA THR A 144 16.37 -7.06 3.74
C THR A 144 16.86 -8.48 3.99
N ALA A 145 16.70 -8.99 5.21
CA ALA A 145 17.08 -10.38 5.53
C ALA A 145 16.20 -11.38 4.78
N TRP A 146 14.88 -11.14 4.70
CA TRP A 146 13.96 -11.96 3.92
C TRP A 146 14.33 -11.95 2.43
N ALA A 147 14.56 -10.79 1.85
CA ALA A 147 14.90 -10.65 0.44
C ALA A 147 16.22 -11.36 0.06
N ALA A 148 17.15 -11.51 1.02
CA ALA A 148 18.38 -12.27 0.81
C ALA A 148 18.20 -13.80 0.86
N THR A 149 17.04 -14.28 1.31
CA THR A 149 16.70 -15.71 1.40
C THR A 149 15.72 -16.19 0.32
N THR A 150 15.03 -15.25 -0.33
CA THR A 150 14.13 -15.55 -1.43
C THR A 150 14.97 -15.75 -2.71
N PRO A 151 14.84 -16.91 -3.39
CA PRO A 151 15.53 -17.16 -4.66
C PRO A 151 15.00 -16.25 -5.77
#